data_AF-A0A9J9H8G4-F1
#
_entry.id   AF-A0A9J9H8G4-F1
#
_cell.length_a   1.000
_cell.length_b   1.000
_cell.length_c   1.000
_cell.angle_alpha   90.00
_cell.angle_beta   90.00
_cell.angle_gamma   90.00
#
_symmetry.space_group_name_H-M   'P 1'
#
loop_
_entity.id
_entity.type
_entity.pdbx_description
1 polymer ?
#
loop_
_entity_poly.entity_id
_entity_poly.type
_entity_poly.pdbx_seq_one_letter_code
_entity_poly.pdbx_strand_id
1 'polypeptide(L)'
;MSFQPFGYKFEIHSPVSSTLLKTRLRARKKGWFHRQAGARGWIVGPFVCLWFRASDRYGPLLVGVLSDDGSGCRIRGRAGSDLNGMAAFVLMLPFLIGLTGLGMAHQEPGAGRFAFIAVIVVLVSPFMLWVAHSNRKDAEPLVRFLRDVADERAGPGRSRPDRVSLSGNLGLFISGEPAPHPLNSDMLYDALLRTGTDEFIVLERSEHDYLQIASRAGEFRIEMRDGSHLRHYLARRVGKTTAKRRTANFDFEFEEALGAAFGYATGGDLPKIIAWEKMDMPPPSG
;
A
#
# COMPACT_ATOMS: atom_id res chain seq x y z
N MET A 1 1.62 9.23 -17.43
CA MET A 1 0.61 8.39 -16.74
C MET A 1 -0.71 9.15 -16.81
N SER A 2 -1.85 8.47 -16.94
CA SER A 2 -3.15 9.14 -16.96
C SER A 2 -3.46 9.71 -15.57
N PHE A 3 -4.00 10.93 -15.55
CA PHE A 3 -4.44 11.57 -14.31
C PHE A 3 -5.64 10.82 -13.73
N GLN A 4 -5.53 10.42 -12.46
CA GLN A 4 -6.45 9.52 -11.78
C GLN A 4 -6.61 9.95 -10.31
N PRO A 5 -7.33 11.05 -10.02
CA PRO A 5 -7.49 11.58 -8.66
C PRO A 5 -8.41 10.70 -7.80
N PHE A 6 -9.33 9.96 -8.43
CA PHE A 6 -10.22 8.99 -7.76
C PHE A 6 -9.60 7.58 -7.73
N GLY A 7 -8.30 7.51 -7.50
CA GLY A 7 -7.59 6.23 -7.48
C GLY A 7 -7.45 5.56 -8.85
N TYR A 8 -6.66 4.50 -8.89
CA TYR A 8 -6.43 3.69 -10.09
C TYR A 8 -7.46 2.57 -10.21
N LYS A 9 -7.69 2.12 -11.45
CA LYS A 9 -8.58 1.00 -11.72
C LYS A 9 -7.84 -0.31 -11.43
N PHE A 10 -8.54 -1.27 -10.84
CA PHE A 10 -8.03 -2.63 -10.69
C PHE A 10 -9.10 -3.63 -11.14
N GLU A 11 -8.62 -4.79 -11.58
CA GLU A 11 -9.43 -5.94 -11.97
C GLU A 11 -8.69 -7.20 -11.49
N ILE A 12 -9.40 -8.07 -10.78
CA ILE A 12 -8.86 -9.30 -10.21
C ILE A 12 -9.81 -10.42 -10.61
N HIS A 13 -9.27 -11.44 -11.27
CA HIS A 13 -10.00 -12.67 -11.57
C HIS A 13 -9.72 -13.69 -10.50
N SER A 14 -10.77 -14.37 -10.09
CA SER A 14 -10.76 -15.45 -9.11
C SER A 14 -11.39 -16.67 -9.78
N PRO A 15 -10.73 -17.83 -9.76
CA PRO A 15 -11.28 -19.06 -10.31
C PRO A 15 -12.39 -19.68 -9.44
N VAL A 16 -12.68 -19.08 -8.27
CA VAL A 16 -13.78 -19.51 -7.40
C VAL A 16 -15.01 -18.62 -7.54
N SER A 17 -16.18 -19.14 -7.16
CA SER A 17 -17.44 -18.38 -7.16
C SER A 17 -17.41 -17.16 -6.25
N SER A 18 -18.24 -16.15 -6.55
CA SER A 18 -18.33 -14.92 -5.75
C SER A 18 -18.71 -15.19 -4.30
N THR A 19 -19.54 -16.21 -4.04
CA THR A 19 -19.93 -16.62 -2.68
C THR A 19 -18.72 -17.13 -1.89
N LEU A 20 -17.93 -18.03 -2.47
CA LEU A 20 -16.75 -18.57 -1.81
C LEU A 20 -15.69 -17.48 -1.58
N LEU A 21 -15.48 -16.62 -2.59
CA LEU A 21 -14.57 -15.48 -2.47
C LEU A 21 -14.99 -14.53 -1.34
N LYS A 22 -16.28 -14.19 -1.24
CA LYS A 22 -16.81 -13.36 -0.14
C LYS A 22 -16.55 -14.01 1.23
N THR A 23 -16.72 -15.33 1.34
CA THR A 23 -16.43 -16.07 2.58
C THR A 23 -14.95 -15.98 2.94
N ARG A 24 -14.04 -16.20 1.98
CA ARG A 24 -12.59 -16.05 2.18
C ARG A 24 -12.22 -14.62 2.60
N LEU A 25 -12.78 -13.62 1.93
CA LEU A 25 -12.57 -12.21 2.26
C LEU A 25 -13.04 -11.88 3.68
N ARG A 26 -14.21 -12.38 4.09
CA ARG A 26 -14.73 -12.18 5.45
C ARG A 26 -13.87 -12.87 6.50
N ALA A 27 -13.35 -14.06 6.20
CA ALA A 27 -12.49 -14.81 7.11
C ALA A 27 -11.12 -14.14 7.33
N ARG A 28 -10.58 -13.47 6.31
CA ARG A 28 -9.21 -12.92 6.35
C ARG A 28 -9.14 -11.42 6.66
N LYS A 29 -10.20 -10.65 6.41
CA LYS A 29 -10.23 -9.24 6.80
C LYS A 29 -10.18 -9.10 8.32
N LYS A 30 -9.54 -8.05 8.80
CA LYS A 30 -9.46 -7.72 10.23
C LYS A 30 -10.80 -7.19 10.75
N GLY A 31 -11.00 -7.37 12.06
CA GLY A 31 -12.09 -6.71 12.79
C GLY A 31 -11.94 -5.18 12.76
N TRP A 32 -13.05 -4.46 12.94
CA TRP A 32 -13.07 -2.99 12.83
C TRP A 32 -12.11 -2.32 13.81
N PHE A 33 -11.98 -2.86 15.02
CA PHE A 33 -11.16 -2.32 16.12
C PHE A 33 -9.86 -3.10 16.35
N HIS A 34 -9.43 -3.92 15.40
CA HIS A 34 -8.15 -4.62 15.52
C HIS A 34 -7.01 -3.58 15.59
N ARG A 35 -6.07 -3.72 16.53
CA ARG A 35 -4.97 -2.74 16.75
C ARG A 35 -4.00 -2.70 15.57
N GLN A 36 -3.57 -3.87 15.08
CA GLN A 36 -2.61 -3.98 13.97
C GLN A 36 -3.23 -3.59 12.63
N ALA A 37 -2.45 -2.97 11.75
CA ALA A 37 -2.86 -2.63 10.39
C ALA A 37 -3.27 -3.86 9.54
N GLY A 38 -4.04 -3.62 8.48
CA GLY A 38 -4.51 -4.67 7.59
C GLY A 38 -5.88 -4.38 6.97
N ALA A 39 -6.24 -5.15 5.93
CA ALA A 39 -7.51 -4.97 5.24
C ALA A 39 -8.71 -5.15 6.19
N ARG A 40 -9.55 -4.12 6.28
CA ARG A 40 -10.83 -4.09 7.00
C ARG A 40 -11.90 -3.63 6.05
N GLY A 41 -13.15 -3.88 6.40
CA GLY A 41 -14.24 -3.31 5.63
C GLY A 41 -15.56 -4.04 5.74
N TRP A 42 -16.44 -3.72 4.79
CA TRP A 42 -17.75 -4.30 4.64
C TRP A 42 -17.94 -4.89 3.24
N ILE A 43 -18.79 -5.92 3.18
CA ILE A 43 -19.12 -6.67 1.98
C ILE A 43 -20.63 -6.87 1.97
N VAL A 44 -21.34 -6.10 1.14
CA VAL A 44 -22.81 -6.05 1.08
C VAL A 44 -23.25 -6.35 -0.35
N GLY A 45 -23.97 -7.45 -0.55
CA GLY A 45 -24.37 -7.89 -1.89
C GLY A 45 -23.14 -8.10 -2.79
N PRO A 46 -23.09 -7.49 -3.99
CA PRO A 46 -21.91 -7.54 -4.87
C PRO A 46 -20.84 -6.51 -4.51
N PHE A 47 -21.09 -5.59 -3.58
CA PHE A 47 -20.19 -4.48 -3.29
C PHE A 47 -19.19 -4.84 -2.20
N VAL A 48 -17.93 -4.44 -2.42
CA VAL A 48 -16.83 -4.53 -1.45
C VAL A 48 -16.24 -3.15 -1.25
N CYS A 49 -16.10 -2.76 0.01
CA CYS A 49 -15.40 -1.55 0.40
C CYS A 49 -14.40 -1.92 1.50
N LEU A 50 -13.11 -1.67 1.24
CA LEU A 50 -12.02 -1.98 2.16
C LEU A 50 -11.17 -0.75 2.47
N TRP A 51 -10.64 -0.70 3.69
CA TRP A 51 -9.68 0.30 4.18
C TRP A 51 -8.63 -0.36 5.09
N PHE A 52 -7.49 0.30 5.33
CA PHE A 52 -6.32 -0.36 5.93
C PHE A 52 -6.10 -0.12 7.43
N ARG A 53 -6.61 0.97 8.02
CA ARG A 53 -6.45 1.28 9.46
C ARG A 53 -7.77 1.67 10.11
N ALA A 54 -7.94 1.35 11.40
CA ALA A 54 -9.18 1.61 12.13
C ALA A 54 -9.46 3.11 12.33
N SER A 55 -8.40 3.88 12.57
CA SER A 55 -8.43 5.34 12.73
C SER A 55 -8.53 6.09 11.41
N ASP A 56 -8.19 5.44 10.29
CA ASP A 56 -8.08 6.06 8.98
C ASP A 56 -9.20 5.57 8.05
N ARG A 57 -10.45 5.77 8.47
CA ARG A 57 -11.64 5.40 7.65
C ARG A 57 -11.76 6.25 6.38
N TYR A 58 -11.04 7.37 6.33
CA TYR A 58 -10.93 8.27 5.18
C TYR A 58 -9.63 8.08 4.40
N GLY A 59 -8.73 7.21 4.87
CA GLY A 59 -7.46 6.94 4.22
C GLY A 59 -7.57 5.95 3.08
N PRO A 60 -6.49 5.19 2.78
CA PRO A 60 -6.43 4.32 1.62
C PRO A 60 -7.65 3.42 1.54
N LEU A 61 -8.45 3.63 0.49
CA LEU A 61 -9.75 3.02 0.29
C LEU A 61 -9.76 2.26 -1.03
N LEU A 62 -10.42 1.12 -0.99
CA LEU A 62 -10.74 0.32 -2.16
C LEU A 62 -12.25 0.13 -2.22
N VAL A 63 -12.84 0.44 -3.37
CA VAL A 63 -14.26 0.16 -3.66
C VAL A 63 -14.34 -0.67 -4.92
N GLY A 64 -15.07 -1.79 -4.85
CA GLY A 64 -15.22 -2.72 -5.97
C GLY A 64 -16.57 -3.42 -6.01
N VAL A 65 -16.83 -4.02 -7.16
CA VAL A 65 -18.01 -4.83 -7.45
C VAL A 65 -17.55 -6.23 -7.85
N LEU A 66 -18.13 -7.23 -7.19
CA LEU A 66 -17.96 -8.64 -7.50
C LEU A 66 -19.05 -9.06 -8.48
N SER A 67 -18.64 -9.71 -9.55
CA SER A 67 -19.52 -10.32 -10.55
C SER A 67 -19.05 -11.73 -10.84
N ASP A 68 -19.96 -12.69 -10.90
CA ASP A 68 -19.65 -14.03 -11.41
C ASP A 68 -19.45 -13.97 -12.94
N ASP A 69 -18.48 -14.71 -13.47
CA ASP A 69 -18.16 -14.78 -14.90
C ASP A 69 -18.37 -16.21 -15.48
N GLY A 70 -19.19 -17.01 -14.80
CA GLY A 70 -19.54 -18.38 -15.18
C GLY A 70 -18.54 -19.41 -14.65
N SER A 71 -17.26 -19.28 -15.00
CA SER A 71 -16.19 -20.19 -14.55
C SER A 71 -15.55 -19.79 -13.22
N GLY A 72 -15.80 -18.58 -12.74
CA GLY A 72 -15.29 -18.07 -11.48
C GLY A 72 -16.00 -16.78 -11.12
N CYS A 73 -15.25 -15.82 -10.59
CA CYS A 73 -15.73 -14.47 -10.42
C CYS A 73 -14.63 -13.45 -10.63
N ARG A 74 -15.07 -12.22 -10.86
CA ARG A 74 -14.20 -11.06 -11.03
C ARG A 74 -14.55 -9.99 -10.01
N ILE A 75 -13.52 -9.37 -9.46
CA ILE A 75 -13.62 -8.12 -8.70
C ILE A 75 -13.10 -6.99 -9.59
N ARG A 76 -13.94 -5.97 -9.83
CA ARG A 76 -13.53 -4.74 -10.55
C ARG A 76 -13.81 -3.52 -9.70
N GLY A 77 -12.91 -2.54 -9.70
CA GLY A 77 -13.09 -1.38 -8.84
C GLY A 77 -12.05 -0.29 -8.98
N ARG A 78 -12.02 0.61 -7.99
CA ARG A 78 -11.00 1.65 -7.83
C ARG A 78 -10.36 1.58 -6.45
N ALA A 79 -9.07 1.85 -6.41
CA ALA A 79 -8.27 1.92 -5.18
C ALA A 79 -7.51 3.26 -5.16
N GLY A 80 -7.56 3.99 -4.06
CA GLY A 80 -6.93 5.31 -3.94
C GLY A 80 -6.67 5.71 -2.48
N SER A 81 -5.83 6.73 -2.27
CA SER A 81 -5.44 7.22 -0.93
C SER A 81 -6.58 7.80 -0.10
N ASP A 82 -7.59 8.42 -0.75
CA ASP A 82 -8.77 8.98 -0.09
C ASP A 82 -9.92 9.11 -1.11
N LEU A 83 -10.62 8.01 -1.39
CA LEU A 83 -11.73 8.04 -2.36
C LEU A 83 -12.94 8.82 -1.83
N ASN A 84 -13.20 8.77 -0.52
CA ASN A 84 -14.38 9.38 0.09
C ASN A 84 -14.24 10.90 0.18
N GLY A 85 -13.10 11.39 0.68
CA GLY A 85 -12.78 12.81 0.74
C GLY A 85 -12.69 13.43 -0.65
N MET A 86 -12.15 12.71 -1.64
CA MET A 86 -12.18 13.19 -3.04
C MET A 86 -13.58 13.25 -3.63
N ALA A 87 -14.45 12.27 -3.36
CA ALA A 87 -15.84 12.33 -3.77
C ALA A 87 -16.57 13.50 -3.10
N ALA A 88 -16.43 13.66 -1.79
CA ALA A 88 -17.03 14.77 -1.04
C ALA A 88 -16.53 16.13 -1.54
N PHE A 89 -15.23 16.27 -1.78
CA PHE A 89 -14.61 17.49 -2.30
C PHE A 89 -15.20 17.88 -3.66
N VAL A 90 -15.29 16.93 -4.59
CA VAL A 90 -15.83 17.21 -5.93
C VAL A 90 -17.33 17.46 -5.90
N LEU A 91 -18.09 16.83 -5.00
CA LEU A 91 -19.52 17.12 -4.81
C LEU A 91 -19.77 18.48 -4.13
N MET A 92 -18.88 18.91 -3.24
CA MET A 92 -18.95 20.22 -2.59
C MET A 92 -18.56 21.37 -3.53
N LEU A 93 -17.73 21.11 -4.54
CA LEU A 93 -17.31 22.11 -5.51
C LEU A 93 -18.47 22.83 -6.22
N PRO A 94 -19.47 22.15 -6.84
CA PRO A 94 -20.61 22.82 -7.45
C PRO A 94 -21.50 23.51 -6.42
N PHE A 95 -21.60 23.02 -5.19
CA PHE A 95 -22.32 23.70 -4.11
C PHE A 95 -21.66 25.03 -3.73
N LEU A 96 -20.33 25.03 -3.58
CA LEU A 96 -19.56 26.25 -3.35
C LEU A 96 -19.71 27.23 -4.52
N ILE A 97 -19.62 26.75 -5.76
CA ILE A 97 -19.84 27.59 -6.95
C ILE A 97 -21.28 28.14 -6.97
N GLY A 98 -22.29 27.31 -6.68
CA GLY A 98 -23.70 27.70 -6.66
C GLY A 98 -24.02 28.74 -5.60
N LEU A 99 -23.52 28.59 -4.37
CA LEU A 99 -23.64 29.59 -3.31
C LEU A 99 -23.06 30.94 -3.74
N THR A 100 -21.98 30.92 -4.53
CA THR A 100 -21.34 32.16 -5.00
C THR A 100 -22.09 32.81 -6.14
N GLY A 101 -22.70 32.02 -7.03
CA GLY A 101 -23.61 32.52 -8.06
C GLY A 101 -24.89 33.11 -7.47
N LEU A 102 -25.46 32.49 -6.43
CA LEU A 102 -26.61 33.05 -5.71
C LEU A 102 -26.26 34.33 -4.96
N GLY A 103 -25.07 34.39 -4.36
CA GLY A 103 -24.55 35.61 -3.74
C GLY A 103 -24.29 36.76 -4.74
N MET A 104 -23.99 36.45 -6.01
CA MET A 104 -23.91 37.45 -7.08
C MET A 104 -25.27 38.04 -7.46
N ALA A 105 -26.34 37.24 -7.40
CA ALA A 105 -27.68 37.69 -7.75
C ALA A 105 -28.30 38.64 -6.71
N HIS A 106 -27.73 38.72 -5.51
CA HIS A 106 -28.17 39.61 -4.43
C HIS A 106 -26.99 40.54 -4.07
N GLN A 107 -26.91 41.70 -4.74
CA GLN A 107 -25.93 42.80 -4.51
C GLN A 107 -25.69 43.02 -3.00
N GLU A 108 -24.51 43.07 -2.38
CA GLU A 108 -23.12 43.26 -2.81
C GLU A 108 -22.18 42.20 -2.18
N PRO A 109 -21.64 41.27 -2.97
CA PRO A 109 -20.51 40.47 -2.56
C PRO A 109 -19.20 41.26 -2.77
N GLY A 110 -18.56 41.67 -1.67
CA GLY A 110 -17.26 42.34 -1.72
C GLY A 110 -16.23 41.56 -2.55
N ALA A 111 -15.49 42.24 -3.42
CA ALA A 111 -14.54 41.67 -4.38
C ALA A 111 -13.57 40.62 -3.78
N GLY A 112 -13.22 40.77 -2.49
CA GLY A 112 -12.39 39.82 -1.75
C GLY A 112 -12.98 38.40 -1.62
N ARG A 113 -14.31 38.26 -1.55
CA ARG A 113 -14.97 36.94 -1.51
C ARG A 113 -14.76 36.20 -2.83
N PHE A 114 -14.93 36.88 -3.96
CA PHE A 114 -14.71 36.27 -5.28
C PHE A 114 -13.27 35.86 -5.51
N ALA A 115 -12.31 36.71 -5.12
CA ALA A 115 -10.90 36.37 -5.21
C ALA A 115 -10.57 35.10 -4.40
N PHE A 116 -11.14 34.97 -3.19
CA PHE A 116 -10.96 33.79 -2.35
C PHE A 116 -11.53 32.50 -2.97
N ILE A 117 -12.74 32.55 -3.53
CA ILE A 117 -13.35 31.39 -4.21
C ILE A 117 -12.60 31.03 -5.49
N ALA A 118 -12.17 32.03 -6.27
CA ALA A 118 -11.34 31.81 -7.45
C ALA A 118 -10.02 31.12 -7.07
N VAL A 119 -9.38 31.54 -5.97
CA VAL A 119 -8.19 30.86 -5.42
C VAL A 119 -8.48 29.40 -5.05
N ILE A 120 -9.61 29.11 -4.39
CA ILE A 120 -9.98 27.73 -4.06
C ILE A 120 -10.14 26.90 -5.34
N VAL A 121 -10.93 27.37 -6.30
CA VAL A 121 -11.26 26.60 -7.51
C VAL A 121 -10.05 26.44 -8.44
N VAL A 122 -9.21 27.47 -8.57
CA VAL A 122 -8.08 27.49 -9.52
C VAL A 122 -6.81 26.93 -8.93
N LEU A 123 -6.55 27.12 -7.63
CA LEU A 123 -5.31 26.68 -6.99
C LEU A 123 -5.53 25.47 -6.09
N VAL A 124 -6.48 25.54 -5.15
CA VAL A 124 -6.68 24.47 -4.16
C VAL A 124 -7.22 23.20 -4.83
N SER A 125 -8.20 23.30 -5.72
CA SER A 125 -8.79 22.11 -6.35
C SER A 125 -7.81 21.31 -7.21
N PRO A 126 -7.05 21.91 -8.14
CA PRO A 126 -6.06 21.16 -8.91
C PRO A 126 -4.96 20.60 -8.01
N PHE A 127 -4.53 21.33 -6.98
CA PHE A 127 -3.55 20.85 -6.02
C PHE A 127 -4.04 19.63 -5.24
N MET A 128 -5.26 19.67 -4.69
CA MET A 128 -5.86 18.54 -3.97
C MET A 128 -6.02 17.32 -4.87
N LEU A 129 -6.51 17.51 -6.10
CA LEU A 129 -6.64 16.43 -7.08
C LEU A 129 -5.26 15.88 -7.50
N TRP A 130 -4.24 16.73 -7.57
CA TRP A 130 -2.87 16.33 -7.83
C TRP A 130 -2.28 15.49 -6.69
N VAL A 131 -2.46 15.91 -5.44
CA VAL A 131 -2.03 15.15 -4.26
C VAL A 131 -2.74 13.79 -4.20
N ALA A 132 -4.06 13.75 -4.43
CA ALA A 132 -4.79 12.49 -4.51
C ALA A 132 -4.29 11.59 -5.65
N HIS A 133 -3.91 12.18 -6.78
CA HIS A 133 -3.29 11.44 -7.88
C HIS A 133 -1.89 10.92 -7.53
N SER A 134 -1.03 11.74 -6.91
CA SER A 134 0.34 11.33 -6.55
C SER A 134 0.33 10.17 -5.56
N ASN A 135 -0.61 10.20 -4.63
CA ASN A 135 -0.73 9.24 -3.54
C ASN A 135 -1.68 8.06 -3.87
N ARG A 136 -2.18 7.99 -5.11
CA ARG A 136 -3.18 6.99 -5.52
C ARG A 136 -2.81 5.53 -5.23
N LYS A 137 -1.51 5.21 -5.13
CA LYS A 137 -1.01 3.86 -4.86
C LYS A 137 -1.01 3.48 -3.38
N ASP A 138 -1.39 4.37 -2.46
CA ASP A 138 -1.42 4.06 -1.03
C ASP A 138 -2.43 2.95 -0.69
N ALA A 139 -3.42 2.71 -1.57
CA ALA A 139 -4.36 1.61 -1.45
C ALA A 139 -3.88 0.30 -2.08
N GLU A 140 -2.66 0.23 -2.63
CA GLU A 140 -2.09 -1.01 -3.20
C GLU A 140 -2.05 -2.17 -2.20
N PRO A 141 -1.75 -2.00 -0.89
CA PRO A 141 -1.86 -3.09 0.08
C PRO A 141 -3.25 -3.76 0.11
N LEU A 142 -4.33 -3.01 -0.14
CA LEU A 142 -5.69 -3.56 -0.20
C LEU A 142 -5.91 -4.38 -1.48
N VAL A 143 -5.37 -3.91 -2.61
CA VAL A 143 -5.41 -4.66 -3.88
C VAL A 143 -4.57 -5.93 -3.78
N ARG A 144 -3.38 -5.87 -3.16
CA ARG A 144 -2.55 -7.05 -2.88
C ARG A 144 -3.29 -8.05 -2.00
N PHE A 145 -3.94 -7.59 -0.93
CA PHE A 145 -4.79 -8.44 -0.10
C PHE A 145 -5.90 -9.10 -0.93
N LEU A 146 -6.61 -8.37 -1.79
CA LEU A 146 -7.66 -8.96 -2.63
C LEU A 146 -7.12 -10.00 -3.60
N ARG A 147 -5.96 -9.73 -4.24
CA ARG A 147 -5.30 -10.70 -5.13
C ARG A 147 -4.96 -11.96 -4.36
N ASP A 148 -4.32 -11.81 -3.21
CA ASP A 148 -3.93 -12.94 -2.37
C ASP A 148 -5.13 -13.80 -1.92
N VAL A 149 -6.25 -13.19 -1.57
CA VAL A 149 -7.48 -13.92 -1.22
C VAL A 149 -8.15 -14.58 -2.43
N ALA A 150 -8.13 -13.92 -3.60
CA ALA A 150 -8.62 -14.48 -4.85
C ALA A 150 -7.77 -15.67 -5.33
N ASP A 151 -6.46 -15.56 -5.12
CA ASP A 151 -5.43 -16.53 -5.52
C ASP A 151 -5.29 -17.69 -4.53
N GLU A 152 -6.06 -17.73 -3.43
CA GLU A 152 -5.99 -18.72 -2.35
C GLU A 152 -6.46 -20.14 -2.77
N ARG A 153 -6.13 -20.54 -4.00
CA ARG A 153 -6.29 -21.81 -4.70
C ARG A 153 -7.71 -22.07 -5.22
N ALA A 154 -7.87 -21.90 -6.53
CA ALA A 154 -8.17 -23.07 -7.35
C ALA A 154 -6.82 -23.65 -7.82
N GLY A 155 -6.47 -24.84 -7.35
CA GLY A 155 -5.29 -25.60 -7.82
C GLY A 155 -3.92 -25.19 -7.23
N PRO A 156 -2.93 -26.10 -7.28
CA PRO A 156 -1.62 -26.01 -6.63
C PRO A 156 -0.60 -25.08 -7.35
N GLY A 157 -1.06 -24.02 -8.01
CA GLY A 157 -0.28 -23.30 -9.02
C GLY A 157 0.32 -21.94 -8.65
N ARG A 158 0.20 -21.47 -7.40
CA ARG A 158 0.92 -20.26 -6.96
C ARG A 158 1.71 -20.55 -5.70
N SER A 159 3.03 -20.41 -5.84
CA SER A 159 4.05 -20.77 -4.88
C SER A 159 3.99 -19.85 -3.66
N ARG A 160 3.07 -20.15 -2.72
CA ARG A 160 3.39 -19.90 -1.32
C ARG A 160 4.79 -20.48 -1.13
N PRO A 161 5.79 -19.68 -0.73
CA PRO A 161 7.16 -20.16 -0.67
C PRO A 161 7.14 -21.46 0.12
N ASP A 162 7.77 -22.50 -0.44
CA ASP A 162 7.91 -23.78 0.25
C ASP A 162 8.38 -23.49 1.67
N ARG A 163 7.94 -24.28 2.65
CA ARG A 163 8.30 -24.03 4.06
C ARG A 163 9.83 -24.03 4.19
N VAL A 164 10.43 -22.84 4.13
CA VAL A 164 11.87 -22.69 4.23
C VAL A 164 12.22 -22.58 5.69
N SER A 165 13.20 -23.36 6.12
CA SER A 165 13.79 -23.23 7.45
C SER A 165 14.45 -21.86 7.57
N LEU A 166 13.93 -21.03 8.48
CA LEU A 166 14.49 -19.72 8.78
C LEU A 166 15.60 -19.86 9.83
N SER A 167 16.55 -18.93 9.85
CA SER A 167 17.60 -18.89 10.88
C SER A 167 16.98 -18.75 12.27
N GLY A 168 17.40 -19.59 13.22
CA GLY A 168 16.75 -19.72 14.53
C GLY A 168 16.88 -18.50 15.46
N ASN A 169 17.76 -17.55 15.14
CA ASN A 169 18.00 -16.31 15.87
C ASN A 169 17.38 -15.07 15.21
N LEU A 170 16.47 -15.25 14.26
CA LEU A 170 15.87 -14.15 13.52
C LEU A 170 14.60 -13.63 14.22
N GLY A 171 14.65 -12.38 14.67
CA GLY A 171 13.48 -11.62 15.09
C GLY A 171 12.78 -10.98 13.89
N LEU A 172 11.45 -10.90 13.95
CA LEU A 172 10.65 -10.11 13.01
C LEU A 172 9.90 -9.04 13.79
N PHE A 173 10.03 -7.78 13.39
CA PHE A 173 9.27 -6.65 13.92
C PHE A 173 8.40 -6.07 12.83
N ILE A 174 7.15 -5.76 13.14
CA ILE A 174 6.18 -5.16 12.22
C ILE A 174 5.83 -3.79 12.79
N SER A 175 6.36 -2.73 12.19
CA SER A 175 6.19 -1.35 12.64
C SER A 175 6.53 -1.17 14.13
N GLY A 176 7.62 -1.80 14.57
CA GLY A 176 8.13 -1.76 15.95
C GLY A 176 7.54 -2.80 16.90
N GLU A 177 6.49 -3.53 16.52
CA GLU A 177 5.91 -4.58 17.37
C GLU A 177 6.52 -5.94 17.02
N PRO A 178 7.02 -6.71 18.00
CA PRO A 178 7.61 -8.02 17.74
C PRO A 178 6.56 -9.03 17.29
N ALA A 179 6.89 -9.82 16.27
CA ALA A 179 6.07 -10.94 15.82
C ALA A 179 6.23 -12.16 16.75
N PRO A 180 5.21 -13.05 16.82
CA PRO A 180 5.31 -14.29 17.58
C PRO A 180 6.48 -15.19 17.14
N HIS A 181 7.06 -15.93 18.08
CA HIS A 181 8.06 -16.96 17.82
C HIS A 181 7.45 -18.37 17.98
N PRO A 182 7.94 -19.40 17.25
CA PRO A 182 9.01 -19.34 16.25
C PRO A 182 8.55 -18.73 14.92
N LEU A 183 9.44 -18.00 14.25
CA LEU A 183 9.17 -17.41 12.94
C LEU A 183 9.06 -18.50 11.87
N ASN A 184 8.10 -18.37 10.95
CA ASN A 184 7.97 -19.23 9.78
C ASN A 184 7.79 -18.39 8.50
N SER A 185 7.94 -19.04 7.34
CA SER A 185 7.83 -18.39 6.02
C SER A 185 6.49 -17.70 5.80
N ASP A 186 5.42 -18.28 6.34
CA ASP A 186 4.06 -17.75 6.23
C ASP A 186 3.91 -16.43 6.98
N MET A 187 4.54 -16.31 8.15
CA MET A 187 4.55 -15.08 8.92
C MET A 187 5.29 -13.95 8.22
N LEU A 188 6.38 -14.27 7.52
CA LEU A 188 7.13 -13.27 6.74
C LEU A 188 6.29 -12.76 5.55
N TYR A 189 5.68 -13.68 4.82
CA TYR A 189 4.77 -13.36 3.73
C TYR A 189 3.59 -12.50 4.22
N ASP A 190 2.92 -12.95 5.28
CA ASP A 190 1.79 -12.24 5.87
C ASP A 190 2.19 -10.85 6.40
N ALA A 191 3.38 -10.72 6.99
CA ALA A 191 3.89 -9.45 7.49
C ALA A 191 4.08 -8.44 6.34
N LEU A 192 4.76 -8.85 5.26
CA LEU A 192 4.96 -7.99 4.10
C LEU A 192 3.64 -7.66 3.39
N LEU A 193 2.74 -8.64 3.27
CA LEU A 193 1.41 -8.44 2.66
C LEU A 193 0.58 -7.41 3.45
N ARG A 194 0.71 -7.43 4.78
CA ARG A 194 0.03 -6.52 5.72
C ARG A 194 0.81 -5.24 6.00
N THR A 195 1.92 -4.99 5.33
CA THR A 195 2.65 -3.72 5.46
C THR A 195 1.92 -2.65 4.63
N GLY A 196 1.31 -1.68 5.32
CA GLY A 196 0.63 -0.53 4.74
C GLY A 196 1.59 0.54 4.23
N THR A 197 1.07 1.66 3.74
CA THR A 197 1.90 2.83 3.43
C THR A 197 2.52 3.39 4.70
N ASP A 198 3.80 3.77 4.62
CA ASP A 198 4.60 4.30 5.73
C ASP A 198 4.75 3.33 6.91
N GLU A 199 4.53 2.04 6.65
CA GLU A 199 4.84 0.95 7.57
C GLU A 199 6.07 0.21 7.09
N PHE A 200 6.70 -0.51 8.00
CA PHE A 200 7.90 -1.27 7.71
C PHE A 200 7.92 -2.58 8.49
N ILE A 201 8.69 -3.53 7.98
CA ILE A 201 9.08 -4.73 8.69
C ILE A 201 10.60 -4.72 8.88
N VAL A 202 11.07 -5.27 10.00
CA VAL A 202 12.49 -5.45 10.28
C VAL A 202 12.75 -6.91 10.58
N LEU A 203 13.66 -7.52 9.83
CA LEU A 203 14.25 -8.82 10.12
C LEU A 203 15.57 -8.59 10.83
N GLU A 204 15.63 -8.88 12.12
CA GLU A 204 16.75 -8.54 12.98
C GLU A 204 17.46 -9.82 13.46
N ARG A 205 18.78 -9.87 13.29
CA ARG A 205 19.65 -10.88 13.93
C ARG A 205 20.35 -10.29 15.16
N SER A 206 20.63 -8.99 15.13
CA SER A 206 21.12 -8.17 16.24
C SER A 206 20.83 -6.70 15.98
N GLU A 207 21.04 -5.83 16.97
CA GLU A 207 20.87 -4.36 16.87
C GLU A 207 21.65 -3.72 15.69
N HIS A 208 22.70 -4.39 15.23
CA HIS A 208 23.54 -3.92 14.13
C HIS A 208 23.49 -4.81 12.89
N ASP A 209 22.69 -5.87 12.88
CA ASP A 209 22.55 -6.79 11.76
C ASP A 209 21.06 -7.02 11.46
N TYR A 210 20.53 -6.24 10.50
CA TYR A 210 19.12 -6.26 10.15
C TYR A 210 18.86 -5.99 8.66
N LEU A 211 17.71 -6.47 8.19
CA LEU A 211 17.09 -6.07 6.93
C LEU A 211 15.76 -5.37 7.24
N GLN A 212 15.63 -4.12 6.81
CA GLN A 212 14.39 -3.35 6.93
C GLN A 212 13.73 -3.23 5.56
N ILE A 213 12.42 -3.47 5.51
CA ILE A 213 11.61 -3.28 4.30
C ILE A 213 10.47 -2.32 4.63
N ALA A 214 10.51 -1.13 4.05
CA ALA A 214 9.53 -0.07 4.24
C ALA A 214 8.64 0.06 3.00
N SER A 215 7.33 0.18 3.20
CA SER A 215 6.35 0.36 2.12
C SER A 215 6.05 1.84 1.90
N ARG A 216 6.12 2.29 0.65
CA ARG A 216 5.87 3.67 0.24
C ARG A 216 5.16 3.70 -1.09
N ALA A 217 3.99 4.36 -1.14
CA ALA A 217 3.20 4.51 -2.38
C ALA A 217 3.02 3.19 -3.16
N GLY A 218 2.73 2.10 -2.44
CA GLY A 218 2.49 0.78 -3.01
C GLY A 218 3.74 -0.01 -3.45
N GLU A 219 4.93 0.57 -3.34
CA GLU A 219 6.22 -0.07 -3.62
C GLU A 219 7.02 -0.22 -2.31
N PHE A 220 8.16 -0.90 -2.36
CA PHE A 220 8.98 -1.18 -1.18
C PHE A 220 10.39 -0.63 -1.32
N ARG A 221 10.94 -0.13 -0.23
CA ARG A 221 12.35 0.19 -0.08
C ARG A 221 12.98 -0.80 0.87
N ILE A 222 14.19 -1.23 0.52
CA ILE A 222 14.89 -2.27 1.25
C ILE A 222 16.21 -1.67 1.72
N GLU A 223 16.43 -1.74 3.02
CA GLU A 223 17.64 -1.30 3.69
C GLU A 223 18.25 -2.47 4.43
N MET A 224 19.57 -2.48 4.52
CA MET A 224 20.32 -3.50 5.22
C MET A 224 21.42 -2.86 6.05
N ARG A 225 21.57 -3.32 7.29
CA ARG A 225 22.73 -3.03 8.12
C ARG A 225 23.50 -4.32 8.37
N ASP A 226 24.80 -4.29 8.10
CA ASP A 226 25.70 -5.45 8.24
C ASP A 226 26.76 -5.17 9.32
N GLY A 227 26.40 -5.45 10.57
CA GLY A 227 27.27 -5.45 11.75
C GLY A 227 27.73 -4.08 12.29
N SER A 228 27.54 -2.96 11.58
CA SER A 228 27.92 -1.62 12.11
C SER A 228 27.15 -0.46 11.47
N HIS A 229 27.16 0.70 12.13
CA HIS A 229 26.56 1.93 11.61
C HIS A 229 27.22 2.44 10.31
N LEU A 230 28.49 2.10 10.08
CA LEU A 230 29.22 2.44 8.86
C LEU A 230 28.91 1.49 7.69
N ARG A 231 28.16 0.41 7.93
CA ARG A 231 27.78 -0.61 6.95
C ARG A 231 26.26 -0.64 6.80
N HIS A 232 25.68 0.54 6.58
CA HIS A 232 24.28 0.70 6.22
C HIS A 232 24.17 0.89 4.72
N TYR A 233 23.32 0.08 4.09
CA TYR A 233 23.12 0.04 2.66
C TYR A 233 21.64 0.20 2.31
N LEU A 234 21.40 0.89 1.20
CA LEU A 234 20.10 0.98 0.55
C LEU A 234 20.13 0.12 -0.72
N ALA A 235 19.10 -0.70 -0.91
CA ALA A 235 18.96 -1.50 -2.11
C ALA A 235 18.66 -0.63 -3.33
N ARG A 236 19.38 -0.87 -4.41
CA ARG A 236 19.22 -0.23 -5.73
C ARG A 236 19.09 -1.30 -6.81
N ARG A 237 18.20 -1.10 -7.77
CA ARG A 237 18.05 -1.99 -8.92
C ARG A 237 19.28 -1.99 -9.82
N VAL A 238 19.73 -3.19 -10.19
CA VAL A 238 20.78 -3.41 -11.21
C VAL A 238 20.22 -3.05 -12.59
N GLY A 239 21.05 -2.41 -13.44
CA GLY A 239 20.74 -2.20 -14.87
C GLY A 239 19.81 -1.02 -15.23
N LYS A 240 19.18 -0.33 -14.27
CA LYS A 240 18.42 0.91 -14.57
C LYS A 240 19.32 2.16 -14.51
N THR A 241 19.98 2.47 -15.62
CA THR A 241 20.91 3.63 -15.77
C THR A 241 20.24 4.92 -16.22
N THR A 242 18.92 4.97 -16.38
CA THR A 242 18.24 6.20 -16.81
C THR A 242 18.16 7.23 -15.69
N ALA A 243 19.03 8.25 -15.74
CA ALA A 243 19.04 9.43 -14.87
C ALA A 243 17.66 10.11 -14.70
N LYS A 244 16.72 9.91 -15.64
CA LYS A 244 15.36 10.46 -15.61
C LYS A 244 14.44 9.92 -14.51
N ARG A 245 14.79 8.83 -13.80
CA ARG A 245 13.98 8.30 -12.68
C ARG A 245 14.83 7.72 -11.54
N ARG A 246 15.71 8.55 -10.97
CA ARG A 246 16.56 8.16 -9.83
C ARG A 246 15.78 7.51 -8.67
N THR A 247 14.54 7.94 -8.42
CA THR A 247 13.66 7.35 -7.39
C THR A 247 13.25 5.91 -7.70
N ALA A 248 12.86 5.60 -8.94
CA ALA A 248 12.40 4.28 -9.36
C ALA A 248 13.50 3.19 -9.31
N ASN A 249 14.75 3.57 -9.05
CA ASN A 249 15.84 2.64 -8.85
C ASN A 249 15.87 2.06 -7.44
N PHE A 250 15.19 2.68 -6.47
CA PHE A 250 15.15 2.26 -5.07
C PHE A 250 13.81 1.63 -4.68
N ASP A 251 12.85 1.65 -5.58
CA ASP A 251 11.50 1.16 -5.33
C ASP A 251 11.34 -0.26 -5.95
N PHE A 252 10.98 -1.22 -5.11
CA PHE A 252 10.85 -2.65 -5.38
C PHE A 252 9.39 -3.09 -5.35
N GLU A 253 9.07 -4.07 -6.18
CA GLU A 253 7.75 -4.70 -6.18
C GLU A 253 7.65 -5.71 -5.02
N PHE A 254 6.43 -6.14 -4.72
CA PHE A 254 6.16 -7.06 -3.60
C PHE A 254 6.98 -8.34 -3.69
N GLU A 255 6.99 -9.02 -4.84
CA GLU A 255 7.72 -10.28 -5.03
C GLU A 255 9.23 -10.12 -4.87
N GLU A 256 9.77 -8.97 -5.23
CA GLU A 256 11.20 -8.66 -5.13
C GLU A 256 11.60 -8.39 -3.69
N ALA A 257 10.78 -7.61 -2.97
CA ALA A 257 10.95 -7.37 -1.54
C ALA A 257 10.79 -8.66 -0.74
N LEU A 258 9.82 -9.50 -1.11
CA LEU A 258 9.61 -10.82 -0.52
C LEU A 258 10.83 -11.73 -0.75
N GLY A 259 11.36 -11.76 -1.98
CA GLY A 259 12.58 -12.50 -2.31
C GLY A 259 13.79 -12.05 -1.51
N ALA A 260 13.95 -10.73 -1.29
CA ALA A 260 15.01 -10.19 -0.44
C ALA A 260 14.82 -10.60 1.03
N ALA A 261 13.59 -10.52 1.53
CA ALA A 261 13.24 -10.93 2.88
C ALA A 261 13.59 -12.42 3.12
N PHE A 262 13.24 -13.31 2.18
CA PHE A 262 13.58 -14.73 2.27
C PHE A 262 15.08 -14.99 2.13
N GLY A 263 15.76 -14.36 1.17
CA GLY A 263 17.22 -14.50 1.03
C GLY A 263 17.94 -14.14 2.33
N TYR A 264 17.56 -13.02 2.95
CA TYR A 264 18.12 -12.62 4.24
C TYR A 264 17.73 -13.57 5.38
N ALA A 265 16.46 -13.96 5.48
CA ALA A 265 15.96 -14.80 6.56
C ALA A 265 16.51 -16.23 6.56
N THR A 266 16.98 -16.69 5.40
CA THR A 266 17.54 -18.04 5.20
C THR A 266 19.07 -18.02 5.18
N GLY A 267 19.70 -16.85 5.12
CA GLY A 267 21.13 -16.71 4.87
C GLY A 267 21.56 -17.12 3.46
N GLY A 268 20.62 -17.26 2.53
CA GLY A 268 20.88 -17.58 1.13
C GLY A 268 21.23 -16.35 0.29
N ASP A 269 21.33 -16.58 -1.03
CA ASP A 269 21.60 -15.51 -1.98
C ASP A 269 20.45 -14.50 -2.05
N LEU A 270 20.80 -13.22 -2.00
CA LEU A 270 19.87 -12.13 -2.24
C LEU A 270 19.50 -12.04 -3.74
N PRO A 271 18.32 -11.50 -4.10
CA PRO A 271 17.92 -11.35 -5.49
C PRO A 271 18.97 -10.58 -6.32
N LYS A 272 19.41 -11.16 -7.44
CA LYS A 272 20.43 -10.58 -8.36
C LYS A 272 20.04 -9.22 -8.94
N ILE A 273 18.77 -8.85 -8.83
CA ILE A 273 18.24 -7.54 -9.23
C ILE A 273 18.64 -6.43 -8.25
N ILE A 274 19.13 -6.77 -7.04
CA ILE A 274 19.55 -5.82 -6.00
C ILE A 274 21.06 -5.61 -6.06
N ALA A 275 21.48 -4.36 -6.12
CA ALA A 275 22.80 -3.88 -5.76
C ALA A 275 22.68 -3.03 -4.48
N TRP A 276 23.74 -2.99 -3.68
CA TRP A 276 23.75 -2.24 -2.43
C TRP A 276 24.50 -0.92 -2.60
N GLU A 277 23.83 0.19 -2.30
CA GLU A 277 24.42 1.52 -2.27
C GLU A 277 24.65 1.92 -0.81
N LYS A 278 25.88 2.27 -0.46
CA LYS A 278 26.23 2.67 0.91
C LYS A 278 25.51 3.98 1.26
N MET A 279 24.91 4.04 2.45
CA MET A 279 24.29 5.24 2.98
C MET A 279 25.29 6.03 3.81
N ASP A 280 25.37 7.34 3.56
CA ASP A 280 26.10 8.25 4.42
C ASP A 280 25.24 8.54 5.65
N MET A 281 25.52 7.82 6.74
CA MET A 281 24.85 8.01 8.03
C MET A 281 25.73 8.87 8.94
N PRO A 282 25.19 9.94 9.55
CA PRO A 282 25.89 10.65 10.60
C PRO A 282 26.15 9.70 11.80
N PRO A 283 27.22 9.93 12.58
CA PRO A 283 27.47 9.13 13.77
C PRO A 283 26.27 9.23 14.72
N PRO A 284 25.94 8.14 15.45
CA PRO A 284 24.87 8.18 16.43
C PRO A 284 25.16 9.28 17.46
N SER A 285 24.22 10.19 17.67
CA SER A 285 24.25 11.15 18.77
C SER A 285 24.09 10.37 20.07
N GLY A 286 25.21 10.19 20.78
CA GLY A 286 25.25 9.55 22.10
C GLY A 286 24.63 10.39 23.20
#